data_AF-A0A672ZCE3-F1
#
_entry.id   AF-A0A672ZCE3-F1
#
_cell.length_a   1.000
_cell.length_b   1.000
_cell.length_c   1.000
_cell.angle_alpha   90.00
_cell.angle_beta   90.00
_cell.angle_gamma   90.00
#
_symmetry.space_group_name_H-M   'P 1'
#
loop_
_entity.id
_entity.type
_entity.pdbx_description
1 polymer ?
#
loop_
_entity_poly.entity_id
_entity_poly.type
_entity_poly.pdbx_seq_one_letter_code
_entity_poly.pdbx_strand_id
1 'polypeptide(L)'
;MVAICCGLDKLQNHQCWPLCCFAINVLTLMLQPPPAKYGGRHTVTLIPGDGIGPELLGHVREVFRFSCVPVDFEVVNVNSALETEVDINNAITAIRRNGVALKGNIETKHTMPPSVKSRNNVLRTSLDLYANVMHCQSLPGVQTRHKNIDIMIIRENTEGEYSSLEHESVSGVVESLKIITRNNSLRIADYAFRLAREKGRRRVTAVHKANIMKLGDGLFLQCCREVASGYPDITFDSMIVDNTTMQLVSKPQQFDVMVMPNLYGNVVSNVCAGLVGGPGLVPGANYGRDYAVFETATRNTGKSIADRNIANPTAMLLASCMMLDHLKYSQVDSRYIFILNFGLVRVRLKNARCVPFFWMKLCVLLYFMLLLNIILHVYSIIQCTSL
;
A
#
# COMPACT_ATOMS: atom_id res chain seq x y z
N MET A 1 24.55 -20.20 26.36
CA MET A 1 24.64 -21.38 27.24
C MET A 1 25.99 -21.37 27.93
N VAL A 2 26.03 -20.86 29.17
CA VAL A 2 27.06 -21.19 30.16
C VAL A 2 26.26 -21.61 31.38
N ALA A 3 26.39 -22.88 31.76
CA ALA A 3 25.67 -23.48 32.87
C ALA A 3 26.31 -23.06 34.19
N ILE A 4 25.48 -22.63 35.15
CA ILE A 4 25.84 -22.63 36.56
C ILE A 4 24.80 -23.51 37.25
N CYS A 5 25.19 -24.77 37.47
CA CYS A 5 24.60 -25.65 38.46
C CYS A 5 24.88 -25.06 39.85
N CYS A 6 23.83 -24.80 40.62
CA CYS A 6 23.92 -24.87 42.06
C CYS A 6 22.69 -25.62 42.55
N GLY A 7 22.93 -26.80 43.11
CA GLY A 7 21.90 -27.68 43.64
C GLY A 7 21.28 -27.12 44.91
N LEU A 8 20.03 -27.50 45.14
CA LEU A 8 19.39 -27.56 46.45
C LEU A 8 18.15 -28.44 46.30
N ASP A 9 18.38 -29.74 46.47
CA ASP A 9 17.35 -30.70 46.78
C ASP A 9 16.88 -30.49 48.23
N LYS A 10 15.55 -30.56 48.41
CA LYS A 10 14.81 -30.72 49.68
C LYS A 10 14.84 -29.55 50.66
N LEU A 11 13.76 -28.77 50.64
CA LEU A 11 13.04 -28.36 51.86
C LEU A 11 11.57 -28.05 51.48
N GLN A 12 10.67 -28.90 52.00
CA GLN A 12 9.22 -28.73 51.95
C GLN A 12 8.77 -27.58 52.86
N ASN A 13 7.61 -26.99 52.53
CA ASN A 13 6.83 -26.01 53.30
C ASN A 13 7.40 -24.59 53.41
N HIS A 14 6.87 -23.65 52.62
CA HIS A 14 5.88 -22.66 53.07
C HIS A 14 5.66 -21.61 51.96
N GLN A 15 4.40 -21.20 51.83
CA GLN A 15 3.87 -20.09 51.02
C GLN A 15 4.88 -19.00 50.67
N CYS A 16 5.20 -18.86 49.38
CA CYS A 16 5.76 -17.61 48.85
C CYS A 16 5.70 -17.52 47.30
N TRP A 17 4.86 -16.59 46.82
CA TRP A 17 4.87 -15.85 45.54
C TRP A 17 4.38 -16.52 44.23
N PRO A 18 3.11 -16.30 43.83
CA PRO A 18 2.65 -16.47 42.44
C PRO A 18 2.97 -15.26 41.53
N LEU A 19 3.78 -14.30 41.98
CA LEU A 19 4.08 -13.05 41.25
C LEU A 19 5.24 -13.15 40.25
N CYS A 20 6.16 -14.12 40.39
CA CYS A 20 7.29 -14.26 39.45
C CYS A 20 6.88 -14.89 38.11
N CYS A 21 5.89 -15.78 38.08
CA CYS A 21 5.40 -16.37 36.82
C CYS A 21 4.49 -15.43 36.02
N PHE A 22 3.87 -14.42 36.66
CA PHE A 22 3.08 -13.41 35.96
C PHE A 22 3.98 -12.37 35.26
N ALA A 23 5.15 -12.04 35.82
CA ALA A 23 6.06 -11.06 35.24
C ALA A 23 6.71 -11.54 33.93
N ILE A 24 6.92 -12.84 33.76
CA ILE A 24 7.54 -13.39 32.54
C ILE A 24 6.56 -13.42 31.36
N ASN A 25 5.25 -13.57 31.61
CA ASN A 25 4.23 -13.52 30.55
C ASN A 25 3.81 -12.10 30.16
N VAL A 26 4.08 -11.09 31.00
CA VAL A 26 3.79 -9.68 30.68
C VAL A 26 4.94 -9.03 29.91
N LEU A 27 6.18 -9.48 30.05
CA LEU A 27 7.33 -8.92 29.32
C LEU A 27 7.44 -9.36 27.85
N THR A 28 6.74 -10.44 27.46
CA THR A 28 6.70 -10.94 26.07
C THR A 28 5.59 -10.26 25.26
N LEU A 29 4.77 -9.41 25.88
CA LEU A 29 3.87 -8.51 25.18
C LEU A 29 4.63 -7.25 24.74
N MET A 30 4.84 -7.15 23.43
CA MET A 30 4.98 -5.87 22.70
C MET A 30 6.32 -5.12 22.83
N LEU A 31 7.43 -5.75 22.44
CA LEU A 31 8.54 -4.99 21.86
C LEU A 31 8.65 -5.31 20.37
N GLN A 32 7.72 -4.78 19.59
CA GLN A 32 8.08 -4.49 18.21
C GLN A 32 9.14 -3.39 18.27
N PRO A 33 10.33 -3.61 17.68
CA PRO A 33 11.35 -2.57 17.63
C PRO A 33 10.75 -1.35 16.92
N PRO A 34 11.12 -0.12 17.33
CA PRO A 34 10.62 1.07 16.67
C PRO A 34 11.01 1.03 15.18
N PRO A 35 10.19 1.61 14.29
CA PRO A 35 10.54 1.74 12.88
C PRO A 35 11.93 2.33 12.72
N ALA A 36 12.70 1.84 11.74
CA ALA A 36 14.10 2.16 11.54
C ALA A 36 14.33 3.63 11.17
N LYS A 37 14.21 4.53 12.15
CA LYS A 37 14.41 5.97 12.03
C LYS A 37 15.58 6.41 12.89
N TYR A 38 16.70 6.74 12.24
CA TYR A 38 17.92 7.17 12.91
C TYR A 38 18.38 8.50 12.31
N GLY A 39 18.76 9.47 13.15
CA GLY A 39 19.22 10.79 12.69
C GLY A 39 18.20 11.54 11.83
N GLY A 40 16.90 11.33 12.06
CA GLY A 40 15.83 11.96 11.28
C GLY A 40 15.56 11.33 9.92
N ARG A 41 16.25 10.26 9.53
CA ARG A 41 16.06 9.54 8.26
C ARG A 41 15.40 8.19 8.51
N HIS A 42 14.44 7.79 7.66
CA HIS A 42 13.81 6.47 7.74
C HIS A 42 14.49 5.51 6.78
N THR A 43 14.79 4.31 7.24
CA THR A 43 15.17 3.20 6.36
C THR A 43 13.90 2.54 5.84
N VAL A 44 13.79 2.40 4.52
CA VAL A 44 12.65 1.78 3.85
C VAL A 44 13.14 0.63 2.99
N THR A 45 12.47 -0.53 3.09
CA THR A 45 12.80 -1.67 2.25
C THR A 45 12.36 -1.42 0.81
N LEU A 46 13.27 -1.57 -0.15
CA LEU A 46 13.00 -1.43 -1.57
C LEU A 46 13.11 -2.80 -2.24
N ILE A 47 12.02 -3.25 -2.86
CA ILE A 47 11.99 -4.53 -3.58
C ILE A 47 11.81 -4.25 -5.08
N PRO A 48 12.85 -4.37 -5.92
CA PRO A 48 12.79 -4.05 -7.35
C PRO A 48 11.72 -4.83 -8.13
N GLY A 49 11.55 -6.13 -7.82
CA GLY A 49 10.63 -6.99 -8.55
C GLY A 49 11.12 -7.35 -9.96
N ASP A 50 10.17 -7.73 -10.83
CA ASP A 50 10.40 -8.15 -12.20
C ASP A 50 10.00 -7.07 -13.22
N GLY A 51 10.42 -7.26 -14.48
CA GLY A 51 9.97 -6.46 -15.63
C GLY A 51 10.38 -5.00 -15.53
N ILE A 52 9.41 -4.08 -15.57
CA ILE A 52 9.66 -2.63 -15.46
C ILE A 52 9.98 -2.16 -14.03
N GLY A 53 9.84 -3.03 -13.02
CA GLY A 53 10.04 -2.66 -11.62
C GLY A 53 11.39 -1.98 -11.32
N PRO A 54 12.54 -2.56 -11.75
CA PRO A 54 13.86 -1.98 -11.53
C PRO A 54 14.05 -0.58 -12.12
N GLU A 55 13.59 -0.33 -13.36
CA GLU A 55 13.70 1.00 -14.00
C GLU A 55 12.85 2.05 -13.26
N LEU A 56 11.60 1.71 -12.90
CA LEU A 56 10.71 2.63 -12.20
C LEU A 56 11.24 2.99 -10.81
N LEU A 57 11.70 2.00 -10.04
CA LEU A 57 12.27 2.25 -8.72
C LEU A 57 13.63 2.97 -8.79
N GLY A 58 14.39 2.77 -9.87
CA GLY A 58 15.56 3.59 -10.19
C GLY A 58 15.21 5.08 -10.25
N HIS A 59 14.18 5.44 -11.02
CA HIS A 59 13.70 6.82 -11.11
C HIS A 59 13.17 7.37 -9.78
N VAL A 60 12.46 6.57 -8.98
CA VAL A 60 12.03 6.99 -7.64
C VAL A 60 13.24 7.38 -6.78
N ARG A 61 14.30 6.57 -6.78
CA ARG A 61 15.53 6.86 -6.02
C ARG A 61 16.19 8.16 -6.47
N GLU A 62 16.26 8.40 -7.77
CA GLU A 62 16.82 9.65 -8.32
C GLU A 62 16.01 10.87 -7.88
N VAL A 63 14.67 10.81 -7.98
CA VAL A 63 13.78 11.88 -7.54
C VAL A 63 13.91 12.12 -6.03
N PHE A 64 13.93 11.06 -5.22
CA PHE A 64 14.07 11.17 -3.77
C PHE A 64 15.41 11.80 -3.37
N ARG A 65 16.50 11.43 -4.07
CA ARG A 65 17.82 12.03 -3.87
C ARG A 65 17.81 13.51 -4.23
N PHE A 66 17.25 13.87 -5.38
CA PHE A 66 17.20 15.26 -5.85
C PHE A 66 16.33 16.15 -4.95
N SER A 67 15.25 15.60 -4.41
CA SER A 67 14.36 16.28 -3.47
C SER A 67 14.84 16.22 -2.01
N CYS A 68 16.05 15.70 -1.76
CA CYS A 68 16.65 15.59 -0.43
C CYS A 68 15.73 14.91 0.60
N VAL A 69 14.95 13.92 0.17
CA VAL A 69 14.01 13.22 1.04
C VAL A 69 14.79 12.44 2.12
N PRO A 70 14.41 12.55 3.40
CA PRO A 70 15.06 11.84 4.51
C PRO A 70 14.63 10.37 4.57
N VAL A 71 14.88 9.64 3.47
CA VAL A 71 14.62 8.21 3.30
C VAL A 71 15.85 7.55 2.71
N ASP A 72 16.27 6.45 3.33
CA ASP A 72 17.34 5.58 2.87
C ASP A 72 16.74 4.24 2.43
N PHE A 73 17.05 3.82 1.21
CA PHE A 73 16.49 2.58 0.65
C PHE A 73 17.41 1.40 0.92
N GLU A 74 16.90 0.41 1.66
CA GLU A 74 17.52 -0.90 1.79
C GLU A 74 17.01 -1.81 0.68
N VAL A 75 17.86 -2.10 -0.31
CA VAL A 75 17.45 -2.89 -1.47
C VAL A 75 17.48 -4.38 -1.14
N VAL A 76 16.34 -5.05 -1.27
CA VAL A 76 16.20 -6.51 -1.15
C VAL A 76 15.68 -7.08 -2.45
N ASN A 77 16.48 -7.93 -3.08
CA ASN A 77 16.15 -8.50 -4.37
C ASN A 77 15.22 -9.70 -4.20
N VAL A 78 13.99 -9.56 -4.68
CA VAL A 78 13.04 -10.65 -4.85
C VAL A 78 12.50 -10.59 -6.27
N ASN A 79 12.68 -11.66 -7.03
CA ASN A 79 12.22 -11.75 -8.41
C ASN A 79 11.59 -13.13 -8.67
N SER A 80 11.03 -13.32 -9.86
CA SER A 80 10.37 -14.56 -10.28
C SER A 80 11.34 -15.69 -10.65
N ALA A 81 12.62 -15.38 -10.89
CA ALA A 81 13.64 -16.34 -11.34
C ALA A 81 14.39 -17.03 -10.19
N LEU A 82 14.49 -16.38 -9.03
CA LEU A 82 15.12 -16.94 -7.84
C LEU A 82 14.15 -17.95 -7.23
N GLU A 83 14.41 -19.25 -7.24
CA GLU A 83 13.46 -20.27 -6.74
C GLU A 83 13.51 -20.48 -5.21
N THR A 84 14.50 -19.90 -4.53
CA THR A 84 14.72 -20.13 -3.10
C THR A 84 13.75 -19.36 -2.20
N GLU A 85 13.17 -20.04 -1.20
CA GLU A 85 12.34 -19.39 -0.16
C GLU A 85 13.12 -18.40 0.72
N VAL A 86 14.45 -18.46 0.68
CA VAL A 86 15.34 -17.57 1.44
C VAL A 86 15.11 -16.11 1.08
N ASP A 87 14.88 -15.79 -0.20
CA ASP A 87 14.77 -14.38 -0.65
C ASP A 87 13.50 -13.71 -0.15
N ILE A 88 12.37 -14.42 -0.18
CA ILE A 88 11.11 -13.89 0.33
C ILE A 88 11.16 -13.74 1.85
N ASN A 89 11.81 -14.68 2.55
CA ASN A 89 12.02 -14.58 4.00
C ASN A 89 12.93 -13.42 4.39
N ASN A 90 13.98 -13.15 3.59
CA ASN A 90 14.83 -11.98 3.76
C ASN A 90 14.04 -10.68 3.57
N ALA A 91 13.18 -10.60 2.55
CA ALA A 91 12.32 -9.44 2.34
C ALA A 91 11.32 -9.24 3.47
N ILE A 92 10.66 -10.30 3.95
CA ILE A 92 9.74 -10.24 5.10
C ILE A 92 10.50 -9.74 6.34
N THR A 93 11.71 -10.24 6.59
CA THR A 93 12.53 -9.83 7.73
C THR A 93 12.94 -8.37 7.64
N ALA A 94 13.35 -7.90 6.46
CA ALA A 94 13.66 -6.50 6.23
C ALA A 94 12.43 -5.60 6.45
N ILE A 95 11.25 -6.01 5.96
CA ILE A 95 10.00 -5.26 6.19
C ILE A 95 9.64 -5.24 7.68
N ARG A 96 9.80 -6.36 8.40
CA ARG A 96 9.56 -6.41 9.85
C ARG A 96 10.47 -5.48 10.63
N ARG A 97 11.73 -5.33 10.18
CA ARG A 97 12.69 -4.41 10.80
C ARG A 97 12.39 -2.94 10.50
N ASN A 98 12.02 -2.63 9.26
CA ASN A 98 11.90 -1.25 8.79
C ASN A 98 10.48 -0.70 8.98
N GLY A 99 9.46 -1.55 9.08
CA GLY A 99 8.05 -1.19 9.17
C GLY A 99 7.39 -0.90 7.81
N VAL A 100 8.16 -0.38 6.86
CA VAL A 100 7.66 0.14 5.58
C VAL A 100 8.46 -0.39 4.40
N ALA A 101 7.78 -0.64 3.28
CA ALA A 101 8.42 -0.98 2.02
C ALA A 101 7.77 -0.35 0.80
N LEU A 102 8.59 -0.16 -0.23
CA LEU A 102 8.19 0.17 -1.59
C LEU A 102 8.59 -0.98 -2.51
N LYS A 103 7.65 -1.53 -3.26
CA LYS A 103 7.92 -2.67 -4.14
C LYS A 103 7.45 -2.49 -5.58
N GLY A 104 8.23 -3.06 -6.50
CA GLY A 104 7.80 -3.42 -7.84
C GLY A 104 6.98 -4.72 -7.84
N ASN A 105 6.49 -5.10 -9.01
CA ASN A 105 5.66 -6.28 -9.18
C ASN A 105 6.52 -7.54 -9.33
N ILE A 106 6.20 -8.59 -8.57
CA ILE A 106 6.81 -9.91 -8.72
C ILE A 106 5.87 -10.78 -9.55
N GLU A 107 6.36 -11.38 -10.63
CA GLU A 107 5.54 -12.23 -11.50
C GLU A 107 5.18 -13.54 -10.80
N THR A 108 3.95 -14.01 -10.99
CA THR A 108 3.54 -15.37 -10.68
C THR A 108 2.94 -15.97 -11.95
N LYS A 109 3.48 -17.10 -12.41
CA LYS A 109 3.01 -17.75 -13.64
C LYS A 109 1.94 -18.80 -13.29
N HIS A 110 0.86 -18.84 -14.06
CA HIS A 110 -0.20 -19.85 -13.91
C HIS A 110 0.27 -21.28 -14.27
N THR A 111 1.41 -21.40 -14.96
CA THR A 111 2.03 -22.68 -15.30
C THR A 111 2.81 -23.30 -14.14
N MET A 112 2.94 -22.59 -13.01
CA MET A 112 3.60 -23.13 -11.82
C MET A 112 2.71 -24.21 -11.18
N PRO A 113 3.30 -25.20 -10.48
CA PRO A 113 2.53 -26.22 -9.77
C PRO A 113 1.55 -25.59 -8.76
N PRO A 114 0.35 -26.17 -8.54
CA PRO A 114 -0.63 -25.66 -7.57
C PRO A 114 -0.10 -25.55 -6.14
N SER A 115 0.93 -26.33 -5.80
CA SER A 115 1.60 -26.28 -4.50
C SER A 115 2.39 -25.00 -4.26
N VAL A 116 2.78 -24.28 -5.32
CA VAL A 116 3.58 -23.05 -5.21
C VAL A 116 2.69 -21.86 -4.94
N LYS A 117 2.76 -21.33 -3.72
CA LYS A 117 2.04 -20.10 -3.35
C LYS A 117 2.67 -18.88 -4.03
N SER A 118 1.84 -17.94 -4.47
CA SER A 118 2.31 -16.66 -5.00
C SER A 118 3.12 -15.91 -3.94
N ARG A 119 4.32 -15.46 -4.31
CA ARG A 119 5.19 -14.64 -3.43
C ARG A 119 4.52 -13.36 -2.95
N ASN A 120 3.69 -12.73 -3.79
CA ASN A 120 2.89 -11.58 -3.39
C ASN A 120 1.89 -11.93 -2.28
N ASN A 121 1.28 -13.12 -2.35
CA ASN A 121 0.34 -13.58 -1.34
C ASN A 121 1.05 -13.95 -0.03
N VAL A 122 2.22 -14.60 -0.12
CA VAL A 122 3.07 -14.91 1.04
C VAL A 122 3.46 -13.64 1.79
N LEU A 123 3.85 -12.58 1.06
CA LEU A 123 4.21 -11.30 1.67
C LEU A 123 3.01 -10.63 2.37
N ARG A 124 1.81 -10.68 1.77
CA ARG A 124 0.59 -10.11 2.37
C ARG A 124 0.15 -10.86 3.61
N THR A 125 0.12 -12.19 3.57
CA THR A 125 -0.35 -13.03 4.66
C THR A 125 0.66 -13.07 5.82
N SER A 126 1.97 -13.16 5.53
CA SER A 126 3.03 -13.22 6.57
C SER A 126 3.23 -11.92 7.35
N LEU A 127 2.79 -10.80 6.78
CA LEU A 127 2.85 -9.46 7.37
C LEU A 127 1.44 -8.96 7.78
N ASP A 128 0.40 -9.78 7.63
CA ASP A 128 -1.01 -9.42 7.87
C ASP A 128 -1.42 -8.07 7.25
N LEU A 129 -1.03 -7.86 5.98
CA LEU A 129 -1.36 -6.67 5.20
C LEU A 129 -2.80 -6.76 4.67
N TYR A 130 -3.75 -6.63 5.58
CA TYR A 130 -5.15 -6.96 5.36
C TYR A 130 -5.94 -5.96 4.51
N ALA A 131 -5.52 -4.70 4.46
CA ALA A 131 -6.21 -3.65 3.73
C ALA A 131 -5.42 -3.24 2.49
N ASN A 132 -5.88 -3.64 1.30
CA ASN A 132 -5.39 -3.07 0.05
C ASN A 132 -6.21 -1.81 -0.28
N VAL A 133 -5.53 -0.67 -0.46
CA VAL A 133 -6.13 0.62 -0.78
C VAL A 133 -5.63 1.08 -2.13
N MET A 134 -6.55 1.47 -2.99
CA MET A 134 -6.29 2.03 -4.31
C MET A 134 -7.08 3.32 -4.48
N HIS A 135 -6.39 4.39 -4.85
CA HIS A 135 -7.02 5.69 -5.10
C HIS A 135 -7.05 5.98 -6.61
N CYS A 136 -8.24 5.90 -7.20
CA CYS A 136 -8.47 6.11 -8.62
C CYS A 136 -8.97 7.54 -8.86
N GLN A 137 -8.06 8.44 -9.23
CA GLN A 137 -8.37 9.82 -9.54
C GLN A 137 -8.12 10.13 -11.03
N SER A 138 -9.06 10.81 -11.69
CA SER A 138 -8.84 11.38 -13.01
C SER A 138 -7.77 12.47 -12.94
N LEU A 139 -6.67 12.29 -13.67
CA LEU A 139 -5.58 13.26 -13.72
C LEU A 139 -5.84 14.35 -14.78
N PRO A 140 -5.58 15.63 -14.47
CA PRO A 140 -5.67 16.69 -15.46
C PRO A 140 -4.62 16.47 -16.55
N GLY A 141 -5.05 16.37 -17.81
CA GLY A 141 -4.18 16.17 -18.98
C GLY A 141 -4.18 14.75 -19.55
N VAL A 142 -4.74 13.76 -18.84
CA VAL A 142 -5.01 12.43 -19.40
C VAL A 142 -6.43 12.44 -19.97
N GLN A 143 -6.55 12.24 -21.29
CA GLN A 143 -7.86 12.19 -21.95
C GLN A 143 -8.44 10.78 -21.82
N THR A 144 -9.57 10.68 -21.13
CA THR A 144 -10.31 9.44 -20.89
C THR A 144 -11.78 9.62 -21.25
N ARG A 145 -12.50 8.50 -21.44
CA ARG A 145 -13.95 8.51 -21.73
C ARG A 145 -14.76 9.17 -20.63
N HIS A 146 -14.45 8.85 -19.38
CA HIS A 146 -15.10 9.43 -18.20
C HIS A 146 -14.18 10.48 -17.57
N LYS A 147 -14.79 11.52 -17.00
CA LYS A 147 -14.08 12.64 -16.36
C LYS A 147 -14.49 12.75 -14.89
N ASN A 148 -13.68 13.44 -14.10
CA ASN A 148 -13.95 13.76 -12.68
C ASN A 148 -14.21 12.50 -11.84
N ILE A 149 -13.42 11.45 -12.04
CA ILE A 149 -13.45 10.26 -11.20
C ILE A 149 -12.55 10.50 -10.00
N ASP A 150 -13.04 10.16 -8.81
CA ASP A 150 -12.28 10.20 -7.57
C ASP A 150 -12.85 9.14 -6.62
N ILE A 151 -12.36 7.90 -6.77
CA ILE A 151 -12.88 6.72 -6.06
C ILE A 151 -11.76 6.10 -5.23
N MET A 152 -12.04 5.81 -3.96
CA MET A 152 -11.15 5.00 -3.12
C MET A 152 -11.69 3.59 -3.00
N ILE A 153 -10.88 2.61 -3.37
CA ILE A 153 -11.21 1.20 -3.33
C ILE A 153 -10.42 0.55 -2.21
N ILE A 154 -11.13 -0.10 -1.31
CA ILE A 154 -10.60 -0.77 -0.14
C ILE A 154 -11.00 -2.24 -0.23
N ARG A 155 -9.99 -3.08 -0.29
CA ARG A 155 -10.13 -4.51 -0.57
C ARG A 155 -9.53 -5.32 0.58
N GLU A 156 -10.29 -6.29 1.04
CA GLU A 156 -9.80 -7.34 1.94
C GLU A 156 -8.73 -8.18 1.20
N ASN A 157 -7.59 -8.42 1.84
CA ASN A 157 -6.38 -8.90 1.17
C ASN A 157 -5.76 -10.15 1.81
N THR A 158 -6.37 -10.72 2.86
CA THR A 158 -5.86 -11.90 3.60
C THR A 158 -6.66 -13.17 3.38
N GLU A 159 -7.96 -13.10 3.10
CA GLU A 159 -8.83 -14.28 3.02
C GLU A 159 -9.61 -14.32 1.69
N GLY A 160 -10.72 -15.06 1.67
CA GLY A 160 -11.49 -15.31 0.47
C GLY A 160 -10.75 -16.28 -0.45
N GLU A 161 -10.68 -15.91 -1.72
CA GLU A 161 -10.07 -16.70 -2.79
C GLU A 161 -8.55 -16.82 -2.64
N TYR A 162 -7.92 -15.98 -1.79
CA TYR A 162 -6.47 -16.04 -1.53
C TYR A 162 -6.09 -17.05 -0.45
N SER A 163 -7.07 -17.75 0.12
CA SER A 163 -6.82 -18.93 0.97
C SER A 163 -6.15 -20.06 0.17
N SER A 164 -6.30 -20.07 -1.16
CA SER A 164 -5.70 -21.04 -2.10
C SER A 164 -5.95 -22.49 -1.68
N LEU A 165 -7.14 -22.76 -1.15
CA LEU A 165 -7.59 -24.09 -0.76
C LEU A 165 -8.35 -24.70 -1.93
N GLU A 166 -7.63 -25.40 -2.79
CA GLU A 166 -8.19 -26.10 -3.94
C GLU A 166 -7.76 -27.56 -3.91
N HIS A 167 -8.67 -28.46 -4.27
CA HIS A 167 -8.38 -29.87 -4.40
C HIS A 167 -9.25 -30.50 -5.48
N GLU A 168 -8.78 -31.62 -6.02
CA GLU A 168 -9.51 -32.42 -6.99
C GLU A 168 -10.03 -33.67 -6.26
N SER A 169 -11.31 -33.66 -5.88
CA SER A 169 -11.94 -34.75 -5.12
C SER A 169 -12.01 -36.04 -5.93
N VAL A 170 -12.34 -35.91 -7.22
CA VAL A 170 -12.35 -36.98 -8.22
C VAL A 170 -11.80 -36.39 -9.51
N SER A 171 -11.15 -37.20 -10.34
CA SER A 171 -10.63 -36.76 -11.65
C SER A 171 -11.69 -35.97 -12.43
N GLY A 172 -11.39 -34.71 -12.74
CA GLY A 172 -12.27 -33.77 -13.43
C GLY A 172 -13.18 -32.91 -12.54
N VAL A 173 -13.17 -33.11 -11.21
CA VAL A 173 -13.99 -32.36 -10.23
C VAL A 173 -13.09 -31.60 -9.28
N VAL A 174 -12.93 -30.29 -9.53
CA VAL A 174 -12.11 -29.39 -8.72
C VAL A 174 -12.99 -28.54 -7.81
N GLU A 175 -12.69 -28.56 -6.53
CA GLU A 175 -13.36 -27.77 -5.50
C GLU A 175 -12.45 -26.65 -5.03
N SER A 176 -12.96 -25.41 -5.01
CA SER A 176 -12.29 -24.23 -4.47
C SER A 176 -12.99 -23.75 -3.20
N LEU A 177 -12.32 -23.83 -2.06
CA LEU A 177 -12.86 -23.46 -0.75
C LEU A 177 -12.51 -21.99 -0.44
N LYS A 178 -13.54 -21.14 -0.51
CA LYS A 178 -13.46 -19.73 -0.12
C LYS A 178 -13.84 -19.56 1.34
N ILE A 179 -12.95 -18.98 2.14
CA ILE A 179 -13.18 -18.69 3.55
C ILE A 179 -13.39 -17.19 3.76
N ILE A 180 -14.50 -16.82 4.39
CA ILE A 180 -14.77 -15.46 4.85
C ILE A 180 -15.03 -15.51 6.36
N THR A 181 -14.32 -14.69 7.12
CA THR A 181 -14.45 -14.65 8.57
C THR A 181 -14.99 -13.31 9.05
N ARG A 182 -15.72 -13.36 10.17
CA ARG A 182 -16.28 -12.16 10.81
C ARG A 182 -15.18 -11.18 11.24
N ASN A 183 -14.08 -11.69 11.80
CA ASN A 183 -12.98 -10.86 12.29
C ASN A 183 -12.34 -10.04 11.15
N ASN A 184 -12.02 -10.69 10.04
CA ASN A 184 -11.39 -10.02 8.90
C ASN A 184 -12.35 -9.06 8.19
N SER A 185 -13.64 -9.40 8.14
CA SER A 185 -14.70 -8.53 7.62
C SER A 185 -14.91 -7.28 8.48
N LEU A 186 -14.88 -7.40 9.81
CA LEU A 186 -15.02 -6.26 10.72
C LEU A 186 -13.82 -5.31 10.62
N ARG A 187 -12.59 -5.82 10.63
CA ARG A 187 -11.38 -4.96 10.56
C ARG A 187 -11.26 -4.19 9.25
N ILE A 188 -11.64 -4.79 8.12
CA ILE A 188 -11.58 -4.08 6.81
C ILE A 188 -12.70 -3.06 6.69
N ALA A 189 -13.89 -3.36 7.22
CA ALA A 189 -14.99 -2.40 7.29
C ALA A 189 -14.61 -1.21 8.18
N ASP A 190 -14.12 -1.44 9.40
CA ASP A 190 -13.67 -0.37 10.30
C ASP A 190 -12.56 0.48 9.67
N TYR A 191 -11.56 -0.17 9.05
CA TYR A 191 -10.53 0.53 8.30
C TYR A 191 -11.12 1.43 7.20
N ALA A 192 -12.13 0.96 6.47
CA ALA A 192 -12.76 1.72 5.40
C ALA A 192 -13.50 2.95 5.91
N PHE A 193 -14.30 2.81 6.97
CA PHE A 193 -15.02 3.93 7.58
C PHE A 193 -14.08 4.94 8.24
N ARG A 194 -13.05 4.45 8.96
CA ARG A 194 -12.02 5.32 9.56
C ARG A 194 -11.27 6.11 8.48
N LEU A 195 -10.81 5.46 7.41
CA LEU A 195 -10.13 6.13 6.30
C LEU A 195 -11.06 7.14 5.61
N ALA A 196 -12.33 6.80 5.43
CA ALA A 196 -13.32 7.71 4.86
C ALA A 196 -13.45 8.99 5.72
N ARG A 197 -13.58 8.85 7.05
CA ARG A 197 -13.65 9.98 7.98
C ARG A 197 -12.37 10.83 7.96
N GLU A 198 -11.20 10.19 8.05
CA GLU A 198 -9.88 10.87 8.02
C GLU A 198 -9.65 11.67 6.73
N LYS A 199 -10.19 11.19 5.60
CA LYS A 199 -10.08 11.84 4.29
C LYS A 199 -11.25 12.78 3.98
N GLY A 200 -12.17 13.00 4.92
CA GLY A 200 -13.34 13.88 4.74
C GLY A 200 -14.35 13.38 3.70
N ARG A 201 -14.40 12.07 3.49
CA ARG A 201 -15.30 11.39 2.55
C ARG A 201 -16.64 11.16 3.21
N ARG A 202 -17.70 11.09 2.41
CA ARG A 202 -19.09 11.13 2.93
C ARG A 202 -19.83 9.83 2.74
N ARG A 203 -19.34 8.93 1.90
CA ARG A 203 -20.09 7.72 1.54
C ARG A 203 -19.19 6.49 1.42
N VAL A 204 -19.64 5.38 2.01
CA VAL A 204 -19.00 4.06 1.91
C VAL A 204 -20.01 3.08 1.31
N THR A 205 -19.66 2.51 0.15
CA THR A 205 -20.42 1.48 -0.55
C THR A 205 -19.80 0.10 -0.30
N ALA A 206 -20.52 -0.82 0.33
CA ALA A 206 -20.11 -2.23 0.42
C ALA A 206 -20.49 -2.98 -0.87
N VAL A 207 -19.50 -3.55 -1.56
CA VAL A 207 -19.72 -4.34 -2.78
C VAL A 207 -19.71 -5.83 -2.46
N HIS A 208 -20.76 -6.55 -2.87
CA HIS A 208 -20.96 -7.96 -2.53
C HIS A 208 -21.75 -8.72 -3.60
N LYS A 209 -21.94 -10.03 -3.41
CA LYS A 209 -22.80 -10.93 -4.20
C LYS A 209 -23.71 -11.77 -3.28
N ALA A 210 -24.14 -11.17 -2.17
CA ALA A 210 -24.98 -11.82 -1.14
C ALA A 210 -26.34 -12.33 -1.64
N ASN A 211 -26.79 -11.93 -2.85
CA ASN A 211 -27.98 -12.50 -3.48
C ASN A 211 -27.78 -13.97 -3.90
N ILE A 212 -26.55 -14.37 -4.21
CA ILE A 212 -26.16 -15.75 -4.52
C ILE A 212 -25.47 -16.37 -3.31
N MET A 213 -24.41 -15.74 -2.81
CA MET A 213 -23.61 -16.24 -1.68
C MET A 213 -24.16 -15.75 -0.34
N LYS A 214 -25.33 -16.30 0.05
CA LYS A 214 -26.11 -15.82 1.20
C LYS A 214 -25.35 -15.87 2.52
N LEU A 215 -24.49 -16.87 2.74
CA LEU A 215 -23.75 -17.03 3.99
C LEU A 215 -22.45 -16.20 3.99
N GLY A 216 -21.53 -16.46 3.05
CA GLY A 216 -20.22 -15.80 3.02
C GLY A 216 -20.33 -14.27 2.82
N ASP A 217 -20.92 -13.85 1.71
CA ASP A 217 -21.08 -12.43 1.41
C ASP A 217 -22.16 -11.76 2.27
N GLY A 218 -23.14 -12.54 2.74
CA GLY A 218 -24.10 -12.06 3.72
C GLY A 218 -23.44 -11.71 5.06
N LEU A 219 -22.50 -12.53 5.53
CA LEU A 219 -21.69 -12.24 6.72
C LEU A 219 -20.87 -10.96 6.55
N PHE A 220 -20.17 -10.82 5.42
CA PHE A 220 -19.39 -9.60 5.11
C PHE A 220 -20.28 -8.35 5.14
N LEU A 221 -21.44 -8.40 4.48
CA LEU A 221 -22.39 -7.29 4.43
C LEU A 221 -22.95 -6.95 5.82
N GLN A 222 -23.24 -7.95 6.64
CA GLN A 222 -23.69 -7.75 8.03
C GLN A 222 -22.61 -7.04 8.86
N CYS A 223 -21.34 -7.45 8.75
CA CYS A 223 -20.22 -6.81 9.43
C CYS A 223 -20.06 -5.34 9.00
N CYS A 224 -20.22 -5.05 7.70
CA CYS A 224 -20.17 -3.67 7.20
C CYS A 224 -21.30 -2.81 7.79
N ARG A 225 -22.52 -3.34 7.90
CA ARG A 225 -23.67 -2.64 8.52
C ARG A 225 -23.46 -2.37 10.01
N GLU A 226 -22.90 -3.34 10.71
CA GLU A 226 -22.58 -3.21 12.13
C GLU A 226 -21.56 -2.10 12.36
N VAL A 227 -20.45 -2.09 11.60
CA VAL A 227 -19.48 -0.99 11.67
C VAL A 227 -20.12 0.33 11.29
N ALA A 228 -20.94 0.38 10.23
CA ALA A 228 -21.61 1.60 9.79
C ALA A 228 -22.43 2.28 10.90
N SER A 229 -23.02 1.50 11.81
CA SER A 229 -23.78 2.04 12.95
C SER A 229 -22.93 2.91 13.90
N GLY A 230 -21.61 2.69 13.95
CA GLY A 230 -20.66 3.51 14.70
C GLY A 230 -20.18 4.77 13.97
N TYR A 231 -20.58 4.97 12.71
CA TYR A 231 -20.17 6.10 11.87
C TYR A 231 -21.39 6.83 11.26
N PRO A 232 -22.25 7.46 12.09
CA PRO A 232 -23.51 8.08 11.63
C PRO A 232 -23.31 9.28 10.69
N ASP A 233 -22.12 9.87 10.68
CA ASP A 233 -21.69 10.95 9.79
C ASP A 233 -21.39 10.47 8.35
N ILE A 234 -21.23 9.17 8.13
CA ILE A 234 -20.91 8.57 6.83
C ILE A 234 -22.14 7.82 6.31
N THR A 235 -22.57 8.19 5.11
CA THR A 235 -23.65 7.45 4.43
C THR A 235 -23.17 6.06 4.04
N PHE A 236 -23.89 5.03 4.46
CA PHE A 236 -23.62 3.65 4.08
C PHE A 236 -24.63 3.16 3.04
N ASP A 237 -24.13 2.57 1.97
CA ASP A 237 -24.92 1.84 1.00
C ASP A 237 -24.27 0.51 0.62
N SER A 238 -25.03 -0.38 0.01
CA SER A 238 -24.54 -1.68 -0.45
C SER A 238 -25.01 -1.95 -1.87
N MET A 239 -24.13 -2.48 -2.71
CA MET A 239 -24.42 -2.76 -4.11
C MET A 239 -23.90 -4.13 -4.51
N ILE A 240 -24.71 -4.85 -5.30
CA ILE A 240 -24.24 -6.10 -5.90
C ILE A 240 -23.13 -5.83 -6.91
N VAL A 241 -22.12 -6.70 -6.99
CA VAL A 241 -20.92 -6.49 -7.83
C VAL A 241 -21.26 -6.33 -9.32
N ASP A 242 -22.25 -7.07 -9.84
CA ASP A 242 -22.70 -6.92 -11.23
C ASP A 242 -23.23 -5.53 -11.54
N ASN A 243 -24.10 -5.00 -10.67
CA ASN A 243 -24.62 -3.64 -10.84
C ASN A 243 -23.49 -2.63 -10.62
N THR A 244 -22.58 -2.91 -9.68
CA THR A 244 -21.42 -2.05 -9.43
C THR A 244 -20.56 -1.87 -10.69
N THR A 245 -20.25 -2.96 -11.40
CA THR A 245 -19.46 -2.86 -12.64
C THR A 245 -20.24 -2.17 -13.76
N MET A 246 -21.56 -2.41 -13.89
CA MET A 246 -22.43 -1.67 -14.82
C MET A 246 -22.45 -0.16 -14.52
N GLN A 247 -22.58 0.21 -13.24
CA GLN A 247 -22.60 1.60 -12.79
C GLN A 247 -21.23 2.27 -12.96
N LEU A 248 -20.13 1.56 -12.74
CA LEU A 248 -18.77 2.11 -12.91
C LEU A 248 -18.49 2.52 -14.36
N VAL A 249 -18.93 1.73 -15.33
CA VAL A 249 -18.73 2.07 -16.76
C VAL A 249 -19.76 3.07 -17.31
N SER A 250 -20.82 3.36 -16.54
CA SER A 250 -21.89 4.27 -16.96
C SER A 250 -21.79 5.62 -16.25
N LYS A 251 -21.82 5.61 -14.92
CA LYS A 251 -21.78 6.79 -14.04
C LYS A 251 -20.85 6.53 -12.84
N PRO A 252 -19.52 6.51 -13.04
CA PRO A 252 -18.56 6.22 -11.97
C PRO A 252 -18.54 7.28 -10.85
N GLN A 253 -18.92 8.53 -11.15
CA GLN A 253 -18.84 9.67 -10.21
C GLN A 253 -19.81 9.54 -9.03
N GLN A 254 -20.71 8.56 -9.07
CA GLN A 254 -21.56 8.29 -7.91
C GLN A 254 -20.77 7.69 -6.76
N PHE A 255 -19.68 6.96 -7.02
CA PHE A 255 -18.91 6.25 -6.00
C PHE A 255 -17.91 7.17 -5.29
N ASP A 256 -17.72 6.93 -3.99
CA ASP A 256 -16.78 7.66 -3.14
C ASP A 256 -15.77 6.65 -2.55
N VAL A 257 -16.06 6.07 -1.38
CA VAL A 257 -15.29 4.93 -0.83
C VAL A 257 -16.03 3.63 -1.10
N MET A 258 -15.33 2.61 -1.55
CA MET A 258 -15.88 1.28 -1.80
C MET A 258 -15.12 0.24 -1.00
N VAL A 259 -15.83 -0.59 -0.22
CA VAL A 259 -15.24 -1.69 0.55
C VAL A 259 -15.75 -3.03 0.04
N MET A 260 -14.87 -4.00 -0.13
CA MET A 260 -15.26 -5.29 -0.72
C MET A 260 -14.35 -6.47 -0.34
N PRO A 261 -14.87 -7.71 -0.45
CA PRO A 261 -14.08 -8.92 -0.35
C PRO A 261 -13.03 -9.02 -1.46
N ASN A 262 -12.11 -9.96 -1.28
CA ASN A 262 -10.87 -10.06 -2.01
C ASN A 262 -11.01 -10.13 -3.54
N LEU A 263 -11.69 -11.13 -4.12
CA LEU A 263 -11.77 -11.30 -5.57
C LEU A 263 -12.46 -10.13 -6.28
N TYR A 264 -13.60 -9.67 -5.78
CA TYR A 264 -14.34 -8.54 -6.36
C TYR A 264 -13.50 -7.26 -6.31
N GLY A 265 -12.74 -7.10 -5.22
CA GLY A 265 -11.71 -6.08 -5.07
C GLY A 265 -10.77 -6.01 -6.26
N ASN A 266 -10.23 -7.16 -6.68
CA ASN A 266 -9.31 -7.20 -7.81
C ASN A 266 -9.99 -6.79 -9.13
N VAL A 267 -11.20 -7.27 -9.39
CA VAL A 267 -11.92 -6.97 -10.63
C VAL A 267 -12.30 -5.49 -10.70
N VAL A 268 -12.94 -4.96 -9.65
CA VAL A 268 -13.37 -3.57 -9.57
C VAL A 268 -12.17 -2.62 -9.64
N SER A 269 -11.07 -2.95 -8.96
CA SER A 269 -9.82 -2.18 -9.04
C SER A 269 -9.30 -2.03 -10.48
N ASN A 270 -9.30 -3.13 -11.26
CA ASN A 270 -8.85 -3.07 -12.65
C ASN A 270 -9.80 -2.27 -13.55
N VAL A 271 -11.12 -2.37 -13.33
CA VAL A 271 -12.10 -1.53 -14.03
C VAL A 271 -11.81 -0.06 -13.76
N CYS A 272 -11.64 0.33 -12.50
CA CYS A 272 -11.36 1.71 -12.13
C CYS A 272 -10.01 2.22 -12.67
N ALA A 273 -8.96 1.37 -12.69
CA ALA A 273 -7.71 1.72 -13.37
C ALA A 273 -7.92 2.02 -14.85
N GLY A 274 -8.72 1.19 -15.55
CA GLY A 274 -9.09 1.43 -16.95
C GLY A 274 -9.84 2.74 -17.15
N LEU A 275 -10.76 3.09 -16.24
CA LEU A 275 -11.56 4.32 -16.32
C LEU A 275 -10.71 5.60 -16.21
N VAL A 276 -9.61 5.58 -15.43
CA VAL A 276 -8.74 6.75 -15.20
C VAL A 276 -7.53 6.82 -16.14
N GLY A 277 -7.42 5.91 -17.11
CA GLY A 277 -6.39 5.97 -18.16
C GLY A 277 -5.34 4.86 -18.12
N GLY A 278 -5.50 3.89 -17.23
CA GLY A 278 -4.76 2.63 -17.26
C GLY A 278 -3.82 2.38 -16.06
N PRO A 279 -3.12 1.23 -16.08
CA PRO A 279 -2.32 0.74 -14.96
C PRO A 279 -1.18 1.66 -14.52
N GLY A 280 -0.58 2.40 -15.47
CA GLY A 280 0.59 3.26 -15.23
C GLY A 280 0.31 4.53 -14.44
N LEU A 281 -0.93 4.80 -14.06
CA LEU A 281 -1.34 6.02 -13.36
C LEU A 281 -1.82 5.78 -11.92
N VAL A 282 -2.15 4.55 -11.53
CA VAL A 282 -2.85 4.31 -10.28
C VAL A 282 -1.93 3.73 -9.20
N PRO A 283 -1.77 4.42 -8.05
CA PRO A 283 -1.00 3.92 -6.93
C PRO A 283 -1.81 2.94 -6.07
N GLY A 284 -1.10 2.02 -5.42
CA GLY A 284 -1.67 1.08 -4.46
C GLY A 284 -0.86 1.05 -3.17
N ALA A 285 -1.54 0.74 -2.08
CA ALA A 285 -0.92 0.50 -0.79
C ALA A 285 -1.57 -0.71 -0.11
N ASN A 286 -0.78 -1.49 0.62
CA ASN A 286 -1.29 -2.56 1.47
C ASN A 286 -0.90 -2.21 2.89
N TYR A 287 -1.89 -2.06 3.75
CA TYR A 287 -1.72 -1.73 5.14
C TYR A 287 -2.05 -2.94 6.00
N GLY A 288 -1.17 -3.25 6.93
CA GLY A 288 -1.46 -4.10 8.08
C GLY A 288 -1.58 -3.25 9.34
N ARG A 289 -1.61 -3.93 10.49
CA ARG A 289 -1.58 -3.26 11.80
C ARG A 289 -0.25 -2.52 12.03
N ASP A 290 0.85 -3.21 11.74
CA ASP A 290 2.20 -2.76 12.10
C ASP A 290 3.07 -2.43 10.88
N TYR A 291 2.68 -2.90 9.69
CA TYR A 291 3.47 -2.80 8.46
C TYR A 291 2.69 -2.15 7.32
N ALA A 292 3.41 -1.50 6.41
CA ALA A 292 2.83 -0.93 5.18
C ALA A 292 3.72 -1.19 3.96
N VAL A 293 3.10 -1.61 2.85
CA VAL A 293 3.80 -1.89 1.59
C VAL A 293 3.13 -1.15 0.44
N PHE A 294 3.87 -0.24 -0.17
CA PHE A 294 3.45 0.61 -1.27
C PHE A 294 3.91 0.03 -2.61
N GLU A 295 3.06 0.13 -3.62
CA GLU A 295 3.31 -0.46 -4.94
C GLU A 295 2.39 0.16 -6.01
N THR A 296 2.56 -0.22 -7.27
CA THR A 296 1.56 0.09 -8.30
C THR A 296 0.26 -0.69 -8.04
N ALA A 297 -0.90 -0.06 -8.24
CA ALA A 297 -2.19 -0.71 -7.97
C ALA A 297 -2.39 -1.99 -8.80
N THR A 298 -1.97 -1.96 -10.06
CA THR A 298 -2.03 -3.12 -10.94
C THR A 298 -0.79 -3.98 -10.80
N ARG A 299 -0.95 -5.30 -10.75
CA ARG A 299 0.14 -6.27 -10.62
C ARG A 299 0.82 -6.62 -11.95
N ASN A 300 0.82 -5.69 -12.90
CA ASN A 300 1.41 -5.89 -14.22
C ASN A 300 2.93 -5.68 -14.16
N THR A 301 3.70 -6.67 -14.59
CA THR A 301 5.17 -6.59 -14.64
C THR A 301 5.68 -5.82 -15.86
N GLY A 302 4.86 -5.62 -16.89
CA GLY A 302 5.25 -4.86 -18.07
C GLY A 302 6.44 -5.46 -18.84
N LYS A 303 6.69 -6.78 -18.74
CA LYS A 303 7.87 -7.43 -19.32
C LYS A 303 8.08 -7.14 -20.82
N SER A 304 7.01 -6.93 -21.58
CA SER A 304 7.10 -6.61 -23.02
C SER A 304 7.76 -5.26 -23.32
N ILE A 305 7.77 -4.33 -22.35
CA ILE A 305 8.30 -2.98 -22.49
C ILE A 305 9.49 -2.69 -21.57
N ALA A 306 9.95 -3.69 -20.80
CA ALA A 306 11.10 -3.57 -19.90
C ALA A 306 12.38 -3.22 -20.67
N ASP A 307 13.26 -2.44 -20.03
CA ASP A 307 14.57 -2.01 -20.55
C ASP A 307 14.51 -1.18 -21.84
N ARG A 308 13.33 -0.67 -22.19
CA ARG A 308 13.12 0.21 -23.35
C ARG A 308 12.97 1.68 -22.96
N ASN A 309 12.94 1.99 -21.66
CA ASN A 309 12.78 3.34 -21.14
C ASN A 309 11.50 4.04 -21.66
N ILE A 310 10.42 3.27 -21.80
CA ILE A 310 9.09 3.75 -22.23
C ILE A 310 8.00 3.51 -21.18
N ALA A 311 8.36 2.92 -20.02
CA ALA A 311 7.41 2.73 -18.94
C ALA A 311 7.03 4.05 -18.28
N ASN A 312 5.77 4.16 -17.88
CA ASN A 312 5.27 5.34 -17.19
C ASN A 312 5.55 5.24 -15.68
N PRO A 313 6.37 6.14 -15.09
CA PRO A 313 6.71 6.09 -13.67
C PRO A 313 5.63 6.66 -12.74
N THR A 314 4.54 7.22 -13.29
CA THR A 314 3.54 7.97 -12.52
C THR A 314 2.92 7.17 -11.39
N ALA A 315 2.45 5.95 -11.64
CA ALA A 315 1.86 5.10 -10.60
C ALA A 315 2.84 4.81 -9.45
N MET A 316 4.10 4.53 -9.77
CA MET A 316 5.11 4.20 -8.75
C MET A 316 5.53 5.42 -7.93
N LEU A 317 5.65 6.59 -8.59
CA LEU A 317 5.93 7.84 -7.91
C LEU A 317 4.76 8.26 -6.99
N LEU A 318 3.52 8.10 -7.44
CA LEU A 318 2.34 8.34 -6.60
C LEU A 318 2.26 7.35 -5.42
N ALA A 319 2.64 6.08 -5.61
CA ALA A 319 2.74 5.13 -4.51
C ALA A 319 3.81 5.54 -3.50
N SER A 320 4.93 6.09 -3.99
CA SER A 320 6.00 6.67 -3.16
C SER A 320 5.51 7.91 -2.39
N CYS A 321 4.60 8.70 -2.97
CA CYS A 321 3.95 9.80 -2.27
C CYS A 321 3.06 9.30 -1.12
N MET A 322 2.25 8.26 -1.36
CA MET A 322 1.45 7.62 -0.31
C MET A 322 2.34 7.09 0.84
N MET A 323 3.53 6.59 0.51
CA MET A 323 4.53 6.16 1.50
C MET A 323 5.03 7.33 2.36
N LEU A 324 5.34 8.48 1.75
CA LEU A 324 5.79 9.66 2.51
C LEU A 324 4.70 10.19 3.45
N ASP A 325 3.44 10.20 2.99
CA ASP A 325 2.29 10.54 3.83
C ASP A 325 2.16 9.59 5.04
N HIS A 326 2.39 8.30 4.83
CA HIS A 326 2.38 7.30 5.90
C HIS A 326 3.53 7.51 6.90
N LEU A 327 4.73 7.87 6.43
CA LEU A 327 5.88 8.24 7.26
C LEU A 327 5.75 9.62 7.95
N LYS A 328 4.59 10.29 7.79
CA LYS A 328 4.28 11.61 8.36
C LYS A 328 5.20 12.73 7.87
N TYR A 329 5.79 12.57 6.69
CA TYR A 329 6.52 13.65 6.01
C TYR A 329 5.56 14.56 5.24
N SER A 330 4.55 15.12 5.92
CA SER A 330 3.54 15.97 5.29
C SER A 330 4.06 17.34 4.84
N GLN A 331 5.25 17.76 5.29
CA GLN A 331 5.90 19.01 4.87
C GLN A 331 6.63 18.90 3.52
N VAL A 332 7.02 17.68 3.12
CA VAL A 332 7.42 17.41 1.75
C VAL A 332 6.12 17.22 0.99
N ASP A 333 5.45 18.30 0.60
CA ASP A 333 4.13 18.20 -0.03
C ASP A 333 4.24 17.39 -1.32
N SER A 334 3.92 16.09 -1.21
CA SER A 334 4.16 15.04 -2.19
C SER A 334 3.48 15.35 -3.53
N ARG A 335 2.43 16.19 -3.49
CA ARG A 335 1.70 16.70 -4.64
C ARG A 335 2.45 17.81 -5.38
N TYR A 336 3.21 18.65 -4.70
CA TYR A 336 3.98 19.73 -5.32
C TYR A 336 5.24 19.24 -6.03
N ILE A 337 5.91 18.20 -5.51
CA ILE A 337 7.02 17.53 -6.25
C ILE A 337 6.52 17.00 -7.59
N PHE A 338 5.28 16.51 -7.63
CA PHE A 338 4.69 15.94 -8.82
C PHE A 338 4.20 17.00 -9.81
N ILE A 339 3.55 18.07 -9.33
CA ILE A 339 3.08 19.19 -10.16
C ILE A 339 4.26 19.99 -10.74
N LEU A 340 5.32 20.23 -9.96
CA LEU A 340 6.53 20.90 -10.45
C LEU A 340 7.28 20.03 -11.47
N ASN A 341 7.36 18.71 -11.25
CA ASN A 341 8.07 17.83 -12.19
C ASN A 341 7.25 17.41 -13.41
N PHE A 342 5.92 17.41 -13.40
CA PHE A 342 5.16 17.19 -14.65
C PHE A 342 5.41 18.32 -15.67
N GLY A 343 5.72 19.53 -15.19
CA GLY A 343 6.25 20.61 -16.03
C GLY A 343 7.64 20.33 -16.61
N LEU A 344 8.51 19.62 -15.88
CA LEU A 344 9.88 19.28 -16.26
C LEU A 344 10.02 17.98 -17.08
N VAL A 345 9.20 16.95 -16.81
CA VAL A 345 9.23 15.66 -17.54
C VAL A 345 8.70 15.82 -18.97
N ARG A 346 7.87 16.85 -19.23
CA ARG A 346 7.50 17.23 -20.61
C ARG A 346 8.68 17.80 -21.42
N VAL A 347 9.83 18.11 -20.79
CA VAL A 347 11.00 18.72 -21.45
C VAL A 347 12.03 17.69 -21.95
N ARG A 348 11.96 16.41 -21.57
CA ARG A 348 13.00 15.43 -21.97
C ARG A 348 12.62 14.42 -23.06
N LEU A 349 11.38 14.42 -23.54
CA LEU A 349 10.87 13.45 -24.53
C LEU A 349 10.50 14.03 -25.90
N LYS A 350 10.95 15.24 -26.25
CA LYS A 350 10.87 15.73 -27.64
C LYS A 350 12.20 16.32 -28.06
N ASN A 351 12.97 15.49 -28.79
CA ASN A 351 14.01 15.87 -29.74
C ASN A 351 15.15 16.79 -29.25
N ALA A 352 16.36 16.26 -29.41
CA ALA A 352 17.54 17.05 -29.66
C ALA A 352 17.27 18.11 -30.74
N ARG A 353 17.24 19.39 -30.33
CA ARG A 353 17.84 20.59 -30.96
C ARG A 353 17.18 21.86 -30.38
N CYS A 354 18.00 22.71 -29.76
CA CYS A 354 17.77 24.10 -29.35
C CYS A 354 16.82 24.35 -28.15
N VAL A 355 17.35 24.89 -27.04
CA VAL A 355 17.17 26.29 -26.54
C VAL A 355 17.91 26.44 -25.19
N PRO A 356 19.02 27.21 -25.09
CA PRO A 356 19.65 27.56 -23.84
C PRO A 356 19.25 28.99 -23.44
N PHE A 357 18.07 29.21 -22.85
CA PHE A 357 17.75 30.52 -22.24
C PHE A 357 16.64 30.48 -21.17
N PHE A 358 15.88 29.39 -21.07
CA PHE A 358 14.80 29.25 -20.08
C PHE A 358 15.27 28.73 -18.70
N TRP A 359 16.42 28.06 -18.67
CA TRP A 359 16.96 27.44 -17.45
C TRP A 359 17.44 28.46 -16.40
N MET A 360 17.92 29.63 -16.84
CA MET A 360 18.44 30.64 -15.90
C MET A 360 17.32 31.35 -15.12
N LYS A 361 16.15 31.58 -15.74
CA LYS A 361 15.02 32.22 -15.06
C LYS A 361 14.33 31.31 -14.05
N LEU A 362 14.30 29.99 -14.29
CA LEU A 362 13.67 29.04 -13.36
C LEU A 362 14.55 28.75 -12.14
N CYS A 363 15.88 28.67 -12.32
CA CYS A 363 16.81 28.61 -11.19
C CYS A 363 16.78 29.88 -10.35
N VAL A 364 16.64 31.06 -10.96
CA VAL A 364 16.48 32.33 -10.22
C VAL A 364 15.15 32.37 -9.46
N LEU A 365 14.06 31.83 -10.02
CA LEU A 365 12.77 31.76 -9.33
C LEU A 365 12.82 30.78 -8.13
N LEU A 366 13.45 29.61 -8.30
CA LEU A 366 13.65 28.62 -7.24
C LEU A 366 14.57 29.14 -6.13
N TYR A 367 15.63 29.87 -6.51
CA TYR A 367 16.52 30.55 -5.57
C TYR A 367 15.77 31.66 -4.80
N PHE A 368 14.92 32.44 -5.47
CA PHE A 368 14.07 33.45 -4.81
C PHE A 368 13.04 32.85 -3.86
N MET A 369 12.40 31.73 -4.20
CA MET A 369 11.45 31.06 -3.31
C MET A 369 12.12 30.42 -2.09
N LEU A 370 13.34 29.87 -2.27
CA LEU A 370 14.15 29.42 -1.13
C LEU A 370 14.58 30.59 -0.24
N LEU A 371 15.02 31.70 -0.83
CA LEU A 371 15.38 32.91 -0.08
C LEU A 371 14.20 33.51 0.65
N LEU A 372 13.00 33.54 0.05
CA LEU A 372 11.80 34.03 0.72
C LEU A 372 11.44 33.17 1.94
N ASN A 373 11.56 31.84 1.82
CA ASN A 373 11.33 30.93 2.94
C ASN A 373 12.38 31.11 4.05
N ILE A 374 13.65 31.29 3.69
CA ILE A 374 14.72 31.55 4.65
C ILE A 374 14.49 32.90 5.35
N ILE A 375 14.12 33.94 4.61
CA ILE A 375 13.83 35.28 5.17
C ILE A 375 12.62 35.22 6.10
N LEU A 376 11.54 34.51 5.73
CA LEU A 376 10.37 34.32 6.59
C LEU A 376 10.70 33.51 7.85
N HIS A 377 11.58 32.51 7.75
CA HIS A 377 12.04 31.74 8.91
C HIS A 377 12.93 32.58 9.83
N VAL A 378 13.83 33.38 9.27
CA VAL A 378 14.69 34.31 10.04
C VAL A 378 13.85 35.42 10.69
N TYR A 379 12.83 35.96 10.01
CA TYR A 379 11.91 36.93 10.61
C TYR A 379 11.11 36.35 11.79
N SER A 380 10.67 35.09 11.68
CA SER A 380 9.98 34.37 12.76
C SER A 380 10.89 34.15 13.97
N ILE A 381 12.17 33.86 13.74
CA ILE A 381 13.19 33.69 14.80
C ILE A 381 13.54 35.03 15.46
N ILE A 382 13.63 36.12 14.68
CA ILE A 382 13.90 37.46 15.21
C ILE A 382 12.73 37.98 16.06
N GLN A 383 11.48 37.73 15.67
CA GLN A 383 10.32 38.11 16.50
C GLN A 383 10.20 37.31 17.81
N CYS A 384 10.75 36.09 17.89
CA CYS A 384 10.77 35.31 19.14
C CYS A 384 11.90 35.70 20.11
N THR A 385 12.89 36.48 19.68
CA THR A 385 14.04 36.90 20.51
C THR A 385 13.91 38.33 21.03
N SER A 386 12.83 39.04 20.69
CA SER A 386 12.54 40.42 21.12
C SER A 386 11.36 40.53 22.12
N LEU A 387 11.14 39.50 22.96
CA LEU A 387 10.21 39.54 24.10
C LEU A 387 10.96 39.30 25.41
#